data_AF-A0AAW6XLA9-F1
#
_entry.id   AF-A0AAW6XLA9-F1
#
_cell.length_a   1.000
_cell.length_b   1.000
_cell.length_c   1.000
_cell.angle_alpha   90.00
_cell.angle_beta   90.00
_cell.angle_gamma   90.00
#
_symmetry.space_group_name_H-M   'P 1'
#
loop_
_entity.id
_entity.type
_entity.pdbx_description
1 polymer ?
#
loop_
_entity_poly.entity_id
_entity_poly.type
_entity_poly.pdbx_seq_one_letter_code
_entity_poly.pdbx_strand_id
1 'polypeptide(L)'
;LGWAWAWPLNRRILYNRASADPQGNPWDPKRQLLKWDGTKWTGWDIPDYSAAPPGSGVGPFIMQQEGMGRLFALDKMAEGPFPEHYEPFETPLGTNPLHPNVISNPAARIFKDDAEALGKADKFP
;
A
#
# COMPACT_ATOMS: atom_id res chain seq x y z
N LEU A 1 -17.82 -11.83 14.38
CA LEU A 1 -16.89 -12.82 13.78
C LEU A 1 -17.48 -14.21 13.98
N GLY A 2 -17.25 -15.18 13.06
CA GLY A 2 -17.82 -16.52 13.23
C GLY A 2 -17.87 -17.43 12.00
N TRP A 3 -17.49 -16.93 10.82
CA TRP A 3 -17.39 -17.75 9.61
C TRP A 3 -15.97 -17.79 9.07
N ALA A 4 -15.45 -19.01 8.89
CA ALA A 4 -14.07 -19.30 8.54
C ALA A 4 -13.07 -18.55 9.45
N TRP A 5 -11.81 -18.50 9.02
CA TRP A 5 -10.75 -17.79 9.71
C TRP A 5 -9.96 -16.95 8.71
N ALA A 6 -9.70 -15.69 9.07
CA ALA A 6 -8.86 -14.79 8.28
C ALA A 6 -7.49 -14.65 8.94
N TRP A 7 -6.42 -14.62 8.15
CA TRP A 7 -5.13 -14.17 8.66
C TRP A 7 -5.04 -12.64 8.59
N PRO A 8 -4.30 -11.97 9.50
CA PRO A 8 -3.71 -12.51 10.73
C PRO A 8 -4.68 -12.48 11.92
N LEU A 9 -4.63 -13.51 12.78
CA LEU A 9 -5.40 -13.59 14.04
C LEU A 9 -6.91 -13.26 13.91
N ASN A 10 -7.54 -13.62 12.80
CA ASN A 10 -8.94 -13.37 12.50
C ASN A 10 -9.36 -11.90 12.36
N ARG A 11 -8.39 -10.98 12.17
CA ARG A 11 -8.63 -9.58 11.79
C ARG A 11 -9.24 -9.54 10.39
N ARG A 12 -10.43 -8.97 10.24
CA ARG A 12 -11.15 -8.92 8.96
C ARG A 12 -10.82 -7.68 8.15
N ILE A 13 -10.44 -6.60 8.82
CA ILE A 13 -10.04 -5.33 8.22
C ILE A 13 -8.64 -5.01 8.75
N LEU A 14 -7.65 -5.04 7.86
CA LEU A 14 -6.29 -4.62 8.19
C LEU A 14 -6.24 -3.13 8.51
N TYR A 15 -5.32 -2.74 9.37
CA TYR A 15 -5.05 -1.36 9.78
C TYR A 15 -6.28 -0.67 10.40
N ASN A 16 -7.20 -1.43 10.98
CA ASN A 16 -8.47 -0.92 11.50
C ASN A 16 -8.31 0.10 12.64
N ARG A 17 -7.13 0.22 13.28
CA ARG A 17 -6.86 1.35 14.18
C ARG A 17 -6.93 2.71 13.48
N ALA A 18 -6.58 2.78 12.19
CA ALA A 18 -6.67 4.00 11.41
C ALA A 18 -8.12 4.43 11.11
N SER A 19 -9.13 3.62 11.47
CA SER A 19 -10.55 4.00 11.36
C SER A 19 -10.98 5.03 12.41
N ALA A 20 -10.09 5.41 13.33
CA ALA A 20 -10.33 6.36 14.39
C ALA A 20 -9.19 7.38 14.49
N ASP A 21 -9.51 8.56 15.02
CA ASP A 21 -8.56 9.63 15.28
C ASP A 21 -7.51 9.23 16.35
N PRO A 22 -6.50 10.06 16.63
CA PRO A 22 -5.48 9.76 17.66
C PRO A 22 -6.08 9.50 19.05
N GLN A 23 -7.22 10.11 19.37
CA GLN A 23 -7.93 9.97 20.64
C GLN A 23 -8.94 8.80 20.65
N GLY A 24 -8.99 8.04 19.56
CA GLY A 24 -9.81 6.84 19.46
C GLY A 24 -11.26 7.11 19.11
N ASN A 25 -11.61 8.34 18.72
CA ASN A 25 -12.94 8.65 18.20
C ASN A 25 -13.02 8.17 16.75
N PRO A 26 -14.08 7.44 16.35
CA PRO A 26 -14.23 6.99 14.98
C PRO A 26 -14.37 8.18 14.02
N TRP A 27 -13.73 8.12 12.85
CA TRP A 27 -13.88 9.16 11.81
C TRP A 27 -15.32 9.27 11.31
N ASP A 28 -16.00 8.13 11.23
CA ASP A 28 -17.43 8.05 10.96
C ASP A 28 -18.10 7.22 12.08
N PRO A 29 -18.91 7.84 12.95
CA PRO A 29 -19.60 7.15 14.03
C PRO A 29 -20.50 5.99 13.58
N LYS A 30 -21.03 6.02 12.34
CA LYS A 30 -21.86 4.93 11.80
C LYS A 30 -21.04 3.73 11.31
N ARG A 31 -19.73 3.90 11.15
CA ARG A 31 -18.78 2.87 10.68
C ARG A 31 -17.66 2.64 11.70
N GLN A 32 -17.97 2.73 12.99
CA GLN A 32 -17.01 2.44 14.05
C GLN A 32 -16.56 0.98 13.99
N LEU A 33 -15.28 0.74 13.73
CA LEU A 33 -14.70 -0.62 13.79
C LEU A 33 -14.19 -0.96 15.19
N LEU A 34 -13.44 -0.02 15.79
CA LEU A 34 -12.84 -0.16 17.11
C LEU A 34 -13.27 0.96 18.07
N LYS A 35 -13.19 0.67 19.36
CA LYS A 35 -13.41 1.57 20.49
C LYS A 35 -12.41 1.25 21.59
N TRP A 36 -11.86 2.30 22.22
CA TRP A 36 -11.16 2.13 23.48
C TRP A 36 -12.16 2.03 24.64
N ASP A 37 -12.07 0.97 25.46
CA ASP A 37 -12.97 0.76 26.61
C ASP A 37 -12.43 1.35 27.94
N GLY A 38 -11.26 1.99 27.90
CA GLY A 38 -10.52 2.46 29.07
C GLY A 38 -9.28 1.59 29.37
N THR A 39 -9.29 0.33 28.91
CA THR A 39 -8.23 -0.65 29.18
C THR A 39 -7.70 -1.33 27.92
N LYS A 40 -8.53 -1.53 26.90
CA LYS A 40 -8.17 -2.20 25.64
C LYS A 40 -9.03 -1.72 24.47
N TRP A 41 -8.56 -2.01 23.26
CA TRP A 41 -9.33 -1.85 22.03
C TRP A 41 -10.32 -3.01 21.88
N THR A 42 -11.58 -2.69 21.64
CA THR A 42 -12.69 -3.64 21.40
C THR A 42 -13.54 -3.14 20.24
N GLY A 43 -14.46 -3.95 19.72
CA GLY A 43 -15.37 -3.48 18.67
C GLY A 43 -15.90 -4.60 17.79
N TRP A 44 -16.21 -4.25 16.54
CA TRP A 44 -16.78 -5.15 15.53
C TRP A 44 -15.75 -6.09 14.92
N ASP A 45 -14.47 -5.74 14.98
CA ASP A 45 -13.35 -6.53 14.46
C ASP A 45 -12.26 -6.72 15.54
N ILE A 46 -11.35 -7.68 15.31
CA ILE A 46 -10.16 -7.85 16.15
C ILE A 46 -9.22 -6.67 15.90
N PRO A 47 -8.68 -6.00 16.95
CA PRO A 47 -7.76 -4.89 16.76
C PRO A 47 -6.50 -5.32 15.99
N ASP A 48 -6.24 -4.64 14.87
CA ASP A 48 -4.96 -4.69 14.16
C ASP A 48 -4.04 -3.60 14.70
N TYR A 49 -3.69 -3.75 15.97
CA TYR A 49 -2.98 -2.72 16.72
C TYR A 49 -2.27 -3.29 17.95
N SER A 50 -1.42 -2.47 18.56
CA SER A 50 -0.89 -2.74 19.89
C SER A 50 -1.97 -2.50 20.97
N ALA A 51 -1.62 -2.79 22.23
CA ALA A 51 -2.47 -2.44 23.37
C ALA A 51 -2.34 -0.96 23.80
N ALA A 52 -1.66 -0.12 23.00
CA ALA A 52 -1.40 1.26 23.38
C ALA A 52 -2.70 2.08 23.46
N PRO A 53 -2.85 2.94 24.50
CA PRO A 53 -4.04 3.76 24.67
C PRO A 53 -4.10 4.87 23.60
N PRO A 54 -5.28 5.51 23.42
CA PRO A 54 -5.37 6.71 22.62
C PRO A 54 -4.43 7.82 23.09
N GLY A 55 -3.92 8.62 22.16
CA GLY A 55 -2.95 9.70 22.45
C GLY A 55 -1.52 9.24 22.76
N SER A 56 -1.22 7.94 22.69
CA SER A 56 0.13 7.39 22.98
C SER A 56 1.20 7.69 21.92
N GLY A 57 0.83 8.18 20.74
CA GLY A 57 1.75 8.42 19.63
C GLY A 57 2.20 7.15 18.89
N VAL A 58 1.70 5.96 19.27
CA VAL A 58 1.95 4.72 18.53
C VAL A 58 1.17 4.75 17.20
N GLY A 59 1.83 4.36 16.11
CA GLY A 59 1.25 4.42 14.76
C GLY A 59 0.43 3.17 14.39
N PRO A 60 -0.65 3.30 13.60
CA PRO A 60 -1.59 2.21 13.32
C PRO A 60 -1.06 1.11 12.37
N PHE A 61 0.07 1.33 11.68
CA PHE A 61 0.63 0.37 10.74
C PHE A 61 1.70 -0.50 11.42
N ILE A 62 1.26 -1.48 12.21
CA ILE A 62 2.11 -2.22 13.17
C ILE A 62 3.26 -3.01 12.54
N MET A 63 3.20 -3.33 11.25
CA MET A 63 4.26 -4.05 10.54
C MET A 63 5.35 -3.12 10.01
N GLN A 64 5.11 -1.81 10.04
CA GLN A 64 6.07 -0.79 9.63
C GLN A 64 6.90 -0.34 10.82
N GLN A 65 8.21 -0.16 10.61
CA GLN A 65 9.16 0.19 11.66
C GLN A 65 8.81 1.52 12.35
N GLU A 66 8.25 2.45 11.59
CA GLU A 66 7.81 3.77 12.04
C GLU A 66 6.30 3.83 12.39
N GLY A 67 5.55 2.74 12.20
CA GLY A 67 4.11 2.70 12.47
C GLY A 67 3.23 3.49 11.50
N MET A 68 3.75 3.94 10.35
CA MET A 68 3.07 4.81 9.39
C MET A 68 2.88 4.17 8.01
N GLY A 69 1.83 4.60 7.30
CA GLY A 69 1.70 4.39 5.87
C GLY A 69 2.65 5.33 5.12
N ARG A 70 3.46 4.79 4.21
CA ARG A 70 4.46 5.57 3.47
C ARG A 70 3.84 6.19 2.23
N LEU A 71 3.83 7.52 2.17
CA LEU A 71 3.64 8.26 0.91
C LEU A 71 4.94 8.31 0.11
N PHE A 72 6.06 8.50 0.79
CA PHE A 72 7.41 8.38 0.24
C PHE A 72 7.98 7.03 0.67
N ALA A 73 8.23 6.12 -0.28
CA ALA A 73 8.56 4.72 -0.01
C ALA A 73 10.01 4.46 0.47
N LEU A 74 10.81 5.51 0.69
CA LEU A 74 12.22 5.44 1.06
C LEU A 74 13.02 4.64 0.01
N ASP A 75 13.71 3.60 0.43
CA ASP A 75 14.55 2.70 -0.36
C ASP A 75 13.85 1.39 -0.72
N LYS A 76 12.51 1.30 -0.57
CA LYS A 76 11.77 0.02 -0.68
C LYS A 76 11.31 -0.34 -2.10
N MET A 77 11.47 0.56 -3.06
CA MET A 77 11.10 0.35 -4.47
C MET A 77 12.34 0.50 -5.34
N ALA A 78 12.49 -0.35 -6.36
CA ALA A 78 13.67 -0.35 -7.22
C ALA A 78 13.68 0.88 -8.17
N GLU A 79 12.49 1.30 -8.58
CA GLU A 79 12.21 2.36 -9.56
C GLU A 79 12.00 3.74 -8.93
N GLY A 80 12.12 3.85 -7.60
CA GLY A 80 12.09 5.13 -6.90
C GLY A 80 10.99 5.25 -5.83
N PRO A 81 11.10 6.24 -4.94
CA PRO A 81 10.25 6.37 -3.75
C PRO A 81 8.83 6.90 -4.03
N PHE A 82 8.60 7.41 -5.24
CA PHE A 82 7.31 7.89 -5.72
C PHE A 82 6.96 7.22 -7.04
N PRO A 83 5.66 7.03 -7.34
CA PRO A 83 5.22 6.57 -8.65
C PRO A 83 5.58 7.58 -9.74
N GLU A 84 6.02 7.08 -10.89
CA GLU A 84 6.27 7.84 -12.10
C GLU A 84 5.75 7.05 -13.31
N HIS A 85 5.21 7.74 -14.31
CA HIS A 85 4.65 7.06 -15.48
C HIS A 85 5.76 6.60 -16.44
N TYR A 86 5.78 5.30 -16.71
CA TYR A 86 6.57 4.69 -17.77
C TYR A 86 5.68 3.86 -18.68
N GLU A 87 5.97 3.89 -19.98
CA GLU A 87 5.28 3.05 -20.95
C GLU A 87 5.69 1.57 -20.80
N PRO A 88 4.83 0.62 -21.19
CA PRO A 88 5.22 -0.76 -21.38
C PRO A 88 6.41 -0.87 -22.35
N PHE A 89 7.15 -2.00 -22.30
CA PHE A 89 8.23 -2.25 -23.25
C PHE A 89 7.74 -2.29 -24.71
N GLU A 90 6.53 -2.79 -24.93
CA GLU A 90 5.81 -2.71 -26.20
C GLU A 90 4.70 -1.66 -26.08
N THR A 91 5.00 -0.43 -26.45
CA THR A 91 4.01 0.67 -26.48
C THR A 91 3.71 1.06 -27.93
N PRO A 92 2.41 1.19 -28.29
CA PRO A 92 2.03 1.62 -29.64
C PRO A 92 2.35 3.10 -29.90
N LEU A 93 2.63 3.87 -28.84
CA LEU A 93 3.00 5.28 -28.96
C LEU A 93 4.42 5.45 -29.51
N GLY A 94 5.27 4.43 -29.40
CA GLY A 94 6.69 4.48 -29.76
C GLY A 94 7.51 5.47 -28.93
N THR A 95 6.91 6.10 -27.92
CA THR A 95 7.52 7.07 -27.01
C THR A 95 6.71 7.19 -25.73
N ASN A 96 7.33 7.74 -24.69
CA ASN A 96 6.63 8.24 -23.52
C ASN A 96 6.58 9.77 -23.61
N PRO A 97 5.40 10.39 -23.79
CA PRO A 97 5.27 11.85 -23.91
C PRO A 97 5.81 12.63 -22.70
N LEU A 98 5.81 12.04 -21.51
CA LEU A 98 6.35 12.67 -20.29
C LEU A 98 7.88 12.54 -20.22
N HIS A 99 8.43 11.42 -20.72
CA HIS A 99 9.86 11.10 -20.63
C HIS A 99 10.42 10.60 -21.97
N PRO A 100 10.62 11.47 -22.98
CA PRO A 100 11.03 11.04 -24.32
C PRO A 100 12.38 10.28 -24.37
N ASN A 101 13.25 10.49 -23.38
CA ASN A 101 14.55 9.84 -23.28
C ASN A 101 14.51 8.49 -22.53
N VAL A 102 13.42 8.21 -21.80
CA VAL A 102 13.27 7.02 -20.96
C VAL A 102 11.82 6.54 -21.09
N ILE A 103 11.57 5.77 -22.15
CA ILE A 103 10.21 5.36 -22.53
C ILE A 103 9.63 4.39 -21.49
N SER A 104 10.35 3.31 -21.19
CA SER A 104 9.95 2.27 -20.24
C SER A 104 10.76 2.34 -18.96
N ASN A 105 10.27 1.69 -17.89
CA ASN A 105 10.88 1.72 -16.56
C ASN A 105 12.36 1.23 -16.61
N PRO A 106 13.34 2.08 -16.27
CA PRO A 106 14.77 1.72 -16.38
C PRO A 106 15.24 0.72 -15.31
N ALA A 107 14.48 0.54 -14.22
CA ALA A 107 14.77 -0.43 -13.18
C ALA A 107 14.12 -1.80 -13.44
N ALA A 108 13.26 -1.91 -14.45
CA ALA A 108 12.64 -3.19 -14.81
C ALA A 108 13.67 -4.16 -15.40
N ARG A 109 13.60 -5.43 -15.00
CA ARG A 109 14.49 -6.47 -15.48
C ARG A 109 13.94 -7.11 -16.75
N ILE A 110 14.77 -7.17 -17.79
CA ILE A 110 14.48 -7.90 -19.04
C ILE A 110 15.63 -8.86 -19.37
N PHE A 111 15.30 -10.08 -19.80
CA PHE A 111 16.31 -11.01 -20.30
C PHE A 111 16.65 -10.67 -21.76
N LYS A 112 17.88 -10.98 -22.16
CA LYS A 112 18.37 -10.64 -23.51
C LYS A 112 17.48 -11.24 -24.61
N ASP A 113 17.13 -12.51 -24.47
CA ASP A 113 16.32 -13.24 -25.47
C ASP A 113 14.90 -12.65 -25.56
N ASP A 114 14.32 -12.21 -24.44
CA ASP A 114 13.02 -11.52 -24.42
C ASP A 114 13.10 -10.17 -25.13
N ALA A 115 14.18 -9.41 -24.90
CA ALA A 115 14.39 -8.11 -25.53
C ALA A 115 14.50 -8.20 -27.06
N GLU A 116 15.06 -9.29 -27.58
CA GLU A 116 15.15 -9.57 -29.02
C GLU A 116 13.78 -9.91 -29.63
N ALA A 117 12.85 -10.44 -28.84
CA ALA A 117 11.51 -10.82 -29.27
C ALA A 117 10.48 -9.67 -29.22
N LEU A 118 10.82 -8.53 -28.60
CA LEU A 118 9.88 -7.41 -28.46
C LEU A 118 9.49 -6.81 -29.82
N GLY A 119 8.18 -6.56 -29.95
CA GLY A 119 7.60 -5.76 -31.01
C GLY A 119 8.03 -4.30 -30.94
N LYS A 120 7.92 -3.64 -32.09
CA LYS A 120 8.13 -2.20 -32.22
C LYS A 120 6.90 -1.59 -32.86
N ALA A 121 6.54 -0.38 -32.44
CA ALA A 121 5.35 0.34 -32.92
C ALA A 121 5.34 0.57 -34.44
N ASP A 122 6.51 0.57 -35.09
CA ASP A 122 6.64 0.68 -36.55
C ASP A 122 6.31 -0.64 -37.29
N LYS A 123 6.31 -1.78 -36.59
CA LYS A 123 6.09 -3.11 -37.15
C LYS A 123 4.76 -3.75 -36.75
N PHE A 124 4.24 -3.41 -35.58
CA PHE A 124 3.02 -3.98 -35.01
C PHE A 124 2.16 -2.85 -34.43
N PRO A 125 0.83 -2.85 -34.68
CA PRO A 125 -0.06 -1.80 -34.17
C PRO A 125 -0.09 -1.75 -32.64
#